data_AF-A0A1G6Z8Y3-F1
#
_entry.id   AF-A0A1G6Z8Y3-F1
#
_cell.length_a   1.000
_cell.length_b   1.000
_cell.length_c   1.000
_cell.angle_alpha   90.00
_cell.angle_beta   90.00
_cell.angle_gamma   90.00
#
_symmetry.space_group_name_H-M   'P 1'
#
loop_
_entity.id
_entity.type
_entity.pdbx_description
1 polymer ?
#
loop_
_entity_poly.entity_id
_entity_poly.type
_entity_poly.pdbx_seq_one_letter_code
_entity_poly.pdbx_strand_id
1 'polypeptide(L)'
;MHAVDDLRARVDNERAEIPHITSRMLGLAQDIRRQYLDLDLDLADAINVVIAAEYETDAILTLDRRDFRALRPLAQFKAFRLLPDDL
;
A
#
# COMPACT_ATOMS: atom_id res chain seq x y z
N MET A 1 15.75 -14.90 10.74
CA MET A 1 14.76 -13.81 10.79
C MET A 1 15.50 -12.54 10.45
N HIS A 2 15.50 -12.14 9.17
CA HIS A 2 16.34 -11.07 8.61
C HIS A 2 15.54 -9.99 7.86
N ALA A 3 14.21 -10.07 7.82
CA ALA A 3 13.40 -9.23 6.93
C ALA A 3 13.60 -7.72 7.15
N VAL A 4 13.72 -7.28 8.41
CA VAL A 4 13.98 -5.86 8.73
C VAL A 4 15.41 -5.47 8.35
N ASP A 5 16.39 -6.34 8.57
CA ASP A 5 17.78 -6.10 8.16
C ASP A 5 17.91 -6.05 6.63
N ASP A 6 17.21 -6.93 5.91
CA ASP A 6 17.17 -6.98 4.46
C ASP A 6 16.50 -5.72 3.89
N LEU A 7 15.41 -5.25 4.51
CA LEU A 7 14.75 -4.00 4.14
C LEU A 7 15.69 -2.80 4.39
N ARG A 8 16.33 -2.74 5.56
CA ARG A 8 17.30 -1.69 5.88
C ARG A 8 18.45 -1.68 4.87
N ALA A 9 19.03 -2.84 4.57
CA ALA A 9 20.09 -2.95 3.57
C ALA A 9 19.63 -2.51 2.17
N ARG A 10 18.37 -2.76 1.78
CA ARG A 10 17.83 -2.24 0.51
C ARG A 10 17.67 -0.73 0.52
N VAL A 11 17.20 -0.14 1.62
CA VAL A 11 17.07 1.31 1.77
C VAL A 11 18.46 1.97 1.76
N ASP A 12 19.41 1.45 2.52
CA ASP A 12 20.79 1.95 2.59
C ASP A 12 21.50 1.91 1.22
N ASN A 13 21.10 0.98 0.34
CA ASN A 13 21.62 0.85 -1.03
C ASN A 13 20.67 1.43 -2.10
N GLU A 14 19.71 2.27 -1.73
CA GLU A 14 18.78 2.96 -2.64
C GLU A 14 17.94 2.03 -3.54
N ARG A 15 17.77 0.76 -3.13
CA ARG A 15 16.94 -0.24 -3.81
C ARG A 15 15.50 -0.29 -3.30
N ALA A 16 15.21 0.44 -2.23
CA ALA A 16 13.89 0.62 -1.65
C ALA A 16 13.82 2.03 -1.03
N GLU A 17 12.62 2.58 -0.96
CA GLU A 17 12.35 3.88 -0.32
C GLU A 17 11.42 3.68 0.87
N ILE A 18 11.65 4.42 1.95
CA ILE A 18 10.67 4.57 3.03
C ILE A 18 9.91 5.86 2.74
N PRO A 19 8.64 5.78 2.31
CA PRO A 19 7.88 6.97 1.92
C PRO A 19 7.63 7.87 3.14
N HIS A 20 7.73 9.18 2.94
CA HIS A 20 7.41 10.15 3.96
C HIS A 20 5.90 10.24 4.18
N ILE A 21 5.43 9.83 5.37
CA ILE A 21 4.00 9.83 5.72
C ILE A 21 3.61 11.16 6.35
N THR A 22 2.66 11.86 5.71
CA THR A 22 2.14 13.14 6.21
C THR A 22 0.81 12.99 6.95
N SER A 23 0.44 13.99 7.75
CA SER A 23 -0.89 14.05 8.40
C SER A 23 -2.04 14.05 7.38
N ARG A 24 -1.85 14.65 6.19
CA ARG A 24 -2.81 14.57 5.08
C ARG A 24 -3.06 13.11 4.66
N MET A 25 -1.98 12.33 4.50
CA MET A 25 -2.08 10.92 4.12
C MET A 25 -2.79 10.09 5.20
N LEU A 26 -2.56 10.39 6.48
CA LEU A 26 -3.29 9.77 7.58
C LEU A 26 -4.80 10.07 7.52
N GLY A 27 -5.17 11.32 7.19
CA GLY A 27 -6.57 11.69 6.98
C GLY A 27 -7.22 10.88 5.84
N LEU A 28 -6.54 10.80 4.69
CA LEU A 28 -7.00 10.03 3.53
C LEU A 28 -7.11 8.52 3.84
N ALA A 29 -6.13 7.96 4.54
CA ALA A 29 -6.17 6.57 4.99
C ALA A 29 -7.38 6.31 5.89
N GLN A 30 -7.68 7.22 6.81
CA GLN A 30 -8.86 7.10 7.67
C GLN A 30 -10.17 7.18 6.88
N ASP A 31 -10.23 7.98 5.82
CA ASP A 31 -11.40 8.06 4.94
C ASP A 31 -11.58 6.76 4.13
N ILE A 32 -10.50 6.15 3.65
CA ILE A 32 -10.55 4.81 3.02
C ILE A 32 -11.09 3.77 4.00
N ARG A 33 -10.58 3.73 5.23
CA ARG A 33 -11.07 2.78 6.25
C ARG A 33 -12.56 2.95 6.54
N ARG A 34 -13.07 4.19 6.50
CA ARG A 34 -14.51 4.47 6.63
C ARG A 34 -15.32 4.08 5.39
N GLN A 35 -14.73 4.17 4.20
CA GLN A 35 -15.39 3.75 2.96
C GLN A 35 -15.52 2.22 2.88
N TYR A 36 -14.54 1.49 3.41
CA TYR A 36 -14.48 0.03 3.40
C TYR A 36 -14.60 -0.55 4.81
N LEU A 37 -15.58 -0.09 5.60
CA LEU A 37 -15.75 -0.49 7.01
C LEU A 37 -15.83 -2.02 7.18
N ASP A 38 -16.52 -2.72 6.28
CA ASP A 38 -16.72 -4.16 6.35
C ASP A 38 -15.43 -4.97 6.11
N LEU A 39 -14.39 -4.35 5.52
CA LEU A 39 -13.09 -4.98 5.34
C LEU A 39 -12.20 -4.88 6.58
N ASP A 40 -12.56 -4.04 7.56
CA ASP A 40 -11.79 -3.80 8.79
C ASP A 40 -10.28 -3.57 8.53
N LEU A 41 -9.97 -2.76 7.51
CA LEU A 41 -8.59 -2.50 7.08
C LEU A 41 -7.76 -1.93 8.23
N ASP A 42 -6.52 -2.40 8.34
CA ASP A 42 -5.54 -1.77 9.20
C ASP A 42 -5.07 -0.41 8.62
N LEU A 43 -4.35 0.36 9.43
CA LEU A 43 -3.85 1.66 8.99
C LEU A 43 -2.77 1.52 7.90
N ALA A 44 -1.96 0.47 7.93
CA ALA A 44 -0.88 0.25 6.98
C ALA A 44 -1.41 -0.04 5.57
N ASP A 45 -2.45 -0.86 5.46
CA ASP A 45 -3.12 -1.16 4.19
C ASP A 45 -3.79 0.07 3.59
N ALA A 46 -4.49 0.84 4.42
CA ALA A 46 -5.09 2.10 3.97
C ALA A 46 -4.02 3.13 3.55
N ILE A 47 -2.89 3.21 4.25
CA ILE A 47 -1.74 4.04 3.86
C ILE A 47 -1.14 3.53 2.55
N ASN A 48 -1.03 2.22 2.32
CA ASN A 48 -0.51 1.66 1.08
C ASN A 48 -1.37 2.06 -0.13
N VAL A 49 -2.69 2.15 0.00
CA VAL A 49 -3.59 2.68 -1.04
C VAL A 49 -3.28 4.16 -1.35
N VAL A 50 -3.02 4.97 -0.33
CA VAL A 50 -2.66 6.39 -0.50
C VAL A 50 -1.28 6.54 -1.15
N ILE A 51 -0.28 5.78 -0.70
CA ILE A 51 1.07 5.78 -1.28
C ILE A 51 1.01 5.35 -2.74
N ALA A 52 0.27 4.29 -3.07
CA ALA A 52 0.12 3.84 -4.45
C ALA A 52 -0.42 4.95 -5.37
N ALA A 53 -1.31 5.80 -4.85
CA ALA A 53 -1.79 6.97 -5.58
C ALA A 53 -0.73 8.06 -5.75
N GLU A 54 0.04 8.37 -4.71
CA GLU A 54 1.12 9.37 -4.75
C GLU A 54 2.26 8.93 -5.69
N TYR A 55 2.50 7.63 -5.83
CA TYR A 55 3.49 7.05 -6.76
C TYR A 55 2.89 6.68 -8.13
N GLU A 56 1.62 7.02 -8.38
CA GLU A 56 0.90 6.72 -9.63
C GLU A 56 1.06 5.25 -10.08
N THR A 57 0.83 4.30 -9.16
CA THR A 57 0.97 2.87 -9.43
C THR A 57 -0.26 2.07 -9.02
N ASP A 58 -0.54 1.00 -9.75
CA ASP A 58 -1.51 -0.03 -9.39
C ASP A 58 -0.87 -1.29 -8.81
N ALA A 59 0.46 -1.34 -8.70
CA ALA A 59 1.17 -2.55 -8.27
C ALA A 59 1.34 -2.58 -6.75
N ILE A 60 0.83 -3.65 -6.11
CA ILE A 60 1.03 -3.90 -4.68
C ILE A 60 1.64 -5.29 -4.51
N LEU A 61 2.78 -5.38 -3.82
CA LEU A 61 3.34 -6.64 -3.36
C LEU A 61 2.79 -6.94 -1.97
N THR A 62 1.91 -7.93 -1.85
CA THR A 62 1.29 -8.28 -0.57
C THR A 62 0.98 -9.79 -0.50
N LEU A 63 0.98 -10.32 0.72
CA LEU A 63 0.45 -11.65 0.98
C LEU A 63 -1.07 -11.61 1.21
N ASP A 64 -1.60 -10.47 1.66
CA ASP A 64 -3.03 -10.26 1.86
C ASP A 64 -3.72 -9.82 0.57
N ARG A 65 -3.98 -10.81 -0.27
CA ARG A 65 -4.61 -10.59 -1.56
C ARG A 65 -6.09 -10.25 -1.41
N ARG A 66 -6.75 -10.84 -0.41
CA ARG A 66 -8.22 -10.80 -0.32
C ARG A 66 -8.68 -9.37 -0.16
N ASP A 67 -8.04 -8.64 0.75
CA ASP A 67 -8.49 -7.30 1.10
C ASP A 67 -8.13 -6.33 -0.03
N PHE A 68 -6.92 -6.40 -0.60
CA PHE A 68 -6.53 -5.55 -1.73
C PHE A 68 -7.30 -5.81 -3.03
N ARG A 69 -7.88 -7.00 -3.25
CA ARG A 69 -8.79 -7.25 -4.39
C ARG A 69 -10.12 -6.51 -4.26
N ALA A 70 -10.55 -6.20 -3.05
CA ALA A 70 -11.77 -5.46 -2.80
C ALA A 70 -11.57 -3.93 -2.90
N LEU A 71 -10.32 -3.47 -2.73
CA LEU A 71 -9.96 -2.06 -2.81
C LEU A 71 -9.82 -1.58 -4.26
N ARG A 72 -10.13 -0.30 -4.47
CA ARG A 72 -9.89 0.40 -5.74
C ARG A 72 -8.73 1.38 -5.59
N PRO A 73 -7.83 1.48 -6.59
CA PRO A 73 -6.83 2.53 -6.65
C PRO A 73 -7.48 3.92 -6.62
N LEU A 74 -6.84 4.90 -5.95
CA LEU A 74 -7.28 6.30 -6.00
C LEU A 74 -6.82 7.02 -7.27
N ALA A 75 -5.71 6.58 -7.86
CA ALA A 75 -5.24 7.04 -9.16
C ALA A 75 -6.06 6.39 -10.30
N GLN A 76 -5.77 6.78 -11.55
CA GLN A 76 -6.51 6.37 -12.75
C GLN A 76 -6.26 4.91 -13.20
N PHE A 77 -6.44 3.96 -12.29
CA PHE A 77 -6.33 2.53 -12.54
C PHE A 77 -7.63 1.79 -12.22
N LYS A 78 -7.92 0.72 -12.96
CA LYS A 78 -9.19 -0.01 -12.82
C LYS A 78 -9.23 -0.92 -11.58
N ALA A 79 -8.10 -1.49 -11.20
CA ALA A 79 -7.91 -2.39 -10.07
C ALA A 79 -6.42 -2.44 -9.71
N PHE A 80 -6.09 -2.87 -8.49
CA PHE A 80 -4.71 -3.17 -8.14
C PHE A 80 -4.23 -4.46 -8.81
N ARG A 81 -2.99 -4.43 -9.29
CA ARG A 81 -2.20 -5.57 -9.74
C ARG A 81 -1.41 -6.11 -8.56
N LEU A 82 -1.80 -7.29 -8.06
CA LEU A 82 -1.28 -7.86 -6.83
C LEU A 82 -0.14 -8.82 -7.12
N LEU A 83 1.06 -8.46 -6.71
CA LEU A 83 2.25 -9.28 -6.87
C LEU A 83 2.40 -10.21 -5.64
N PRO A 84 2.90 -11.44 -5.83
CA PRO A 84 3.40 -12.00 -7.10
C PRO A 84 2.31 -12.64 -7.99
N ASP A 85 1.04 -12.58 -7.60
CA ASP A 85 -0.03 -13.34 -8.26
C ASP A 85 -0.38 -12.86 -9.67
N ASP A 86 -0.23 -11.57 -9.94
CA ASP A 86 -0.52 -10.93 -11.23
C ASP A 86 0.77 -10.64 -12.03
N LEU A 87 1.81 -11.46 -11.85
CA LEU A 87 3.05 -11.44 -12.66
C LEU A 87 2.82 -12.02 -14.05
#